data_AF-A0A840TSH4-F1
#
_entry.id   AF-A0A840TSH4-F1
#
_cell.length_a   1.000
_cell.length_b   1.000
_cell.length_c   1.000
_cell.angle_alpha   90.00
_cell.angle_beta   90.00
_cell.angle_gamma   90.00
#
_symmetry.space_group_name_H-M   'P 1'
#
loop_
_entity.id
_entity.type
_entity.pdbx_description
1 polymer ?
#
loop_
_entity_poly.entity_id
_entity_poly.type
_entity_poly.pdbx_seq_one_letter_code
_entity_poly.pdbx_strand_id
1 'polypeptide(L)'
;MRNFVKCLAAAALLLLTQCVATQPSTTGTSQRPTARIGTEAETGPATAKLNGGCPLDKLQWLEAAKQYDQEKQRSLASQLAQAAQADAATLDRMASSGNNNTLAMDSELKGLVEKLAANGKVPVSDGFYKEYLSSRMAMCAVMDALRNGSIKKDETSKVASTTFKNIAKSFQGMAN
;
A
#
# COMPACT_ATOMS: atom_id res chain seq x y z
N MET A 1 -19.23 29.28 -51.54
CA MET A 1 -18.64 30.63 -51.33
C MET A 1 -17.91 30.57 -49.98
N ARG A 2 -16.56 30.47 -49.91
CA ARG A 2 -15.58 31.58 -49.92
C ARG A 2 -15.94 32.63 -48.83
N ASN A 3 -15.18 32.93 -47.77
CA ASN A 3 -13.74 33.17 -47.59
C ASN A 3 -13.38 33.05 -46.07
N PHE A 4 -12.24 32.48 -45.64
CA PHE A 4 -10.89 33.06 -45.51
C PHE A 4 -10.79 34.38 -44.73
N VAL A 5 -10.13 34.39 -43.55
CA VAL A 5 -9.03 35.32 -43.18
C VAL A 5 -8.12 34.66 -42.13
N LYS A 6 -6.82 34.62 -42.45
CA LYS A 6 -5.66 34.30 -41.61
C LYS A 6 -5.08 35.62 -41.05
N CYS A 7 -4.39 35.60 -39.90
CA CYS A 7 -3.14 36.33 -39.62
C CYS A 7 -2.62 35.94 -38.21
N LEU A 8 -1.49 35.26 -37.98
CA LEU A 8 -0.06 35.60 -38.16
C LEU A 8 0.47 36.73 -37.25
N ALA A 9 1.37 36.35 -36.32
CA ALA A 9 2.64 36.99 -35.92
C ALA A 9 2.93 36.62 -34.43
N ALA A 10 3.93 35.82 -34.04
CA ALA A 10 5.38 35.84 -34.27
C ALA A 10 6.17 36.67 -33.24
N ALA A 11 7.22 36.01 -32.72
CA ALA A 11 8.49 36.52 -32.18
C ALA A 11 8.57 37.06 -30.75
N ALA A 12 9.39 36.41 -29.91
CA ALA A 12 10.74 36.86 -29.52
C ALA A 12 11.26 35.94 -28.39
N LEU A 13 12.23 35.06 -28.68
CA LEU A 13 13.68 35.23 -28.52
C LEU A 13 14.20 35.24 -27.06
N LEU A 14 14.90 34.14 -26.75
CA LEU A 14 16.20 34.05 -26.06
C LEU A 14 16.38 34.69 -24.68
N LEU A 15 16.72 33.84 -23.69
CA LEU A 15 17.93 34.05 -22.88
C LEU A 15 18.42 32.73 -22.27
N LEU A 16 19.71 32.51 -22.49
CA LEU A 16 20.54 31.40 -22.04
C LEU A 16 20.67 31.38 -20.51
N THR A 17 20.79 30.18 -19.92
CA THR A 17 21.82 29.96 -18.88
C THR A 17 22.13 28.47 -18.76
N GLN A 18 23.40 28.16 -18.90
CA GLN A 18 24.02 26.85 -18.85
C GLN A 18 24.32 26.48 -17.39
N CYS A 19 24.01 25.26 -16.96
CA CYS A 19 24.54 24.72 -15.71
C CYS A 19 25.36 23.45 -15.98
N VAL A 20 26.67 23.69 -16.12
CA VAL A 20 27.81 22.95 -15.56
C VAL A 20 27.60 21.46 -15.25
N ALA A 21 28.23 20.62 -16.08
CA ALA A 21 28.52 19.23 -15.78
C ALA A 21 29.58 19.13 -14.67
N THR A 22 29.20 18.57 -13.52
CA THR A 22 30.15 18.14 -12.47
C THR A 22 30.43 16.65 -12.66
N GLN A 23 31.71 16.31 -12.83
CA GLN A 23 32.20 14.94 -12.84
C GLN A 23 32.20 14.38 -11.40
N PRO A 24 31.74 13.15 -11.16
CA PRO A 24 32.13 12.43 -9.96
C PRO A 24 33.47 11.74 -10.17
N SER A 25 34.47 12.12 -9.37
CA SER A 25 35.66 11.30 -9.14
C SER A 25 35.27 10.10 -8.26
N THR A 26 35.26 8.90 -8.82
CA THR A 26 35.27 7.65 -8.03
C THR A 26 36.66 7.04 -8.07
N THR A 27 37.40 7.29 -7.00
CA THR A 27 38.61 6.56 -6.61
C THR A 27 38.24 5.11 -6.29
N GLY A 28 38.99 4.18 -6.85
CA GLY A 28 38.76 2.75 -6.70
C GLY A 28 39.04 2.23 -5.30
N THR A 29 38.34 1.15 -4.93
CA THR A 29 38.91 0.13 -4.06
C THR A 29 38.49 -1.23 -4.62
N SER A 30 39.51 -1.97 -5.00
CA SER A 30 39.49 -3.37 -5.37
C SER A 30 38.96 -4.22 -4.22
N GLN A 31 37.95 -5.06 -4.48
CA GLN A 31 37.85 -6.40 -3.87
C GLN A 31 36.88 -7.28 -4.67
N ARG A 32 37.45 -8.37 -5.21
CA ARG A 32 36.81 -9.49 -5.92
C ARG A 32 35.96 -10.35 -4.93
N PRO A 33 35.18 -11.34 -5.41
CA PRO A 33 33.84 -11.63 -4.92
C PRO A 33 33.84 -12.78 -3.90
N THR A 34 32.93 -12.73 -2.94
CA THR A 34 32.40 -13.95 -2.33
C THR A 34 30.90 -13.95 -2.53
N ALA A 35 30.48 -14.70 -3.56
CA ALA A 35 29.12 -15.19 -3.66
C ALA A 35 28.89 -16.13 -2.47
N ARG A 36 28.39 -15.59 -1.35
CA ARG A 36 27.77 -16.41 -0.32
C ARG A 36 26.31 -16.61 -0.73
N ILE A 37 26.08 -17.82 -1.20
CA ILE A 37 24.82 -18.54 -1.30
C ILE A 37 24.00 -18.24 -0.03
N GLY A 38 22.96 -17.42 -0.16
CA GLY A 38 21.88 -17.34 0.80
C GLY A 38 20.86 -18.41 0.46
N THR A 39 21.12 -19.64 0.89
CA THR A 39 20.10 -20.69 0.96
C THR A 39 19.36 -20.49 2.26
N GLU A 40 18.26 -19.74 2.27
CA GLU A 40 17.14 -19.99 3.19
C GLU A 40 15.84 -19.73 2.42
N ALA A 41 15.36 -20.81 1.81
CA ALA A 41 13.96 -20.95 1.48
C ALA A 41 13.20 -21.10 2.81
N GLU A 42 12.70 -20.00 3.36
CA GLU A 42 11.60 -20.08 4.33
C GLU A 42 10.30 -20.24 3.56
N THR A 43 10.01 -21.49 3.23
CA THR A 43 8.68 -21.94 2.81
C THR A 43 7.80 -22.01 4.06
N GLY A 44 7.40 -20.85 4.56
CA GLY A 44 6.32 -20.66 5.53
C GLY A 44 5.37 -19.58 5.01
N PRO A 45 4.10 -19.51 5.45
CA PRO A 45 3.28 -18.34 5.16
C PRO A 45 4.03 -17.12 5.71
N ALA A 46 4.51 -16.24 4.82
CA ALA A 46 5.24 -15.06 5.22
C ALA A 46 4.37 -14.24 6.19
N THR A 47 4.74 -14.24 7.47
CA THR A 47 4.06 -13.45 8.48
C THR A 47 4.46 -11.99 8.26
N ALA A 48 3.54 -11.23 7.67
CA ALA A 48 3.80 -9.88 7.25
C ALA A 48 3.63 -8.94 8.45
N LYS A 49 4.74 -8.65 9.15
CA LYS A 49 4.76 -7.72 10.29
C LYS A 49 4.38 -6.30 9.87
N LEU A 50 3.80 -5.55 10.81
CA LEU A 50 3.41 -4.15 10.62
C LEU A 50 4.51 -3.12 10.88
N ASN A 51 5.76 -3.53 11.06
CA ASN A 51 6.85 -2.65 11.53
C ASN A 51 7.59 -1.86 10.42
N GLY A 52 7.54 -2.28 9.16
CA GLY A 52 8.44 -1.80 8.09
C GLY A 52 7.95 -0.64 7.18
N GLY A 53 7.09 0.26 7.64
CA GLY A 53 6.40 1.25 6.77
C GLY A 53 4.92 0.91 6.57
N CYS A 54 4.10 1.79 5.96
CA CYS A 54 2.69 1.44 5.80
C CYS A 54 2.58 0.08 5.09
N PRO A 55 1.88 -0.90 5.70
CA PRO A 55 1.95 -2.30 5.30
C PRO A 55 1.51 -2.56 3.86
N LEU A 56 0.77 -1.63 3.25
CA LEU A 56 0.25 -1.72 1.91
C LEU A 56 0.77 -0.62 0.98
N ASP A 57 1.75 0.17 1.42
CA ASP A 57 2.30 1.26 0.62
C ASP A 57 2.89 0.70 -0.69
N LYS A 58 2.61 1.39 -1.80
CA LYS A 58 3.11 1.06 -3.15
C LYS A 58 2.62 -0.25 -3.79
N LEU A 59 1.75 -1.03 -3.14
CA LEU A 59 1.15 -2.23 -3.77
C LEU A 59 0.05 -1.82 -4.76
N GLN A 60 0.41 -1.76 -6.05
CA GLN A 60 -0.52 -1.54 -7.17
C GLN A 60 -0.94 -2.88 -7.80
N TRP A 61 -1.71 -3.67 -7.06
CA TRP A 61 -2.20 -4.99 -7.49
C TRP A 61 -3.66 -4.99 -7.94
N LEU A 62 -4.37 -3.88 -7.77
CA LEU A 62 -5.69 -3.67 -8.34
C LEU A 62 -5.61 -2.67 -9.49
N GLU A 63 -6.47 -2.86 -10.48
CA GLU A 63 -6.72 -1.87 -11.53
C GLU A 63 -8.22 -1.63 -11.71
N ALA A 64 -8.59 -0.36 -11.84
CA ALA A 64 -9.96 0.00 -12.19
C ALA A 64 -10.20 -0.30 -13.68
N ALA A 65 -11.15 -1.19 -13.96
CA ALA A 65 -11.45 -1.65 -15.31
C ALA A 65 -12.94 -1.51 -15.63
N LYS A 66 -13.24 -1.26 -16.92
CA LYS A 66 -14.63 -1.25 -17.42
C LYS A 66 -15.25 -2.65 -17.47
N GLN A 67 -14.41 -3.66 -17.69
CA GLN A 67 -14.77 -5.07 -17.69
C GLN A 67 -14.04 -5.75 -16.54
N TYR A 68 -14.79 -6.40 -15.66
CA TYR A 68 -14.27 -7.13 -14.51
C TYR A 68 -15.21 -8.29 -14.19
N ASP A 69 -14.68 -9.26 -13.46
CA ASP A 69 -15.44 -10.42 -13.01
C ASP A 69 -16.09 -10.11 -11.66
N GLN A 70 -17.42 -9.99 -11.65
CA GLN A 70 -18.17 -9.60 -10.46
C GLN A 70 -18.11 -10.65 -9.34
N GLU A 71 -18.08 -11.94 -9.69
CA GLU A 71 -17.98 -13.02 -8.71
C GLU A 71 -16.61 -13.02 -8.05
N LYS A 72 -15.54 -12.86 -8.84
CA LYS A 72 -14.18 -12.69 -8.30
C LYS A 72 -14.08 -11.45 -7.44
N GLN A 73 -14.68 -10.33 -7.82
CA GLN A 73 -14.67 -9.12 -6.98
C GLN A 73 -15.38 -9.36 -5.64
N ARG A 74 -16.55 -10.02 -5.62
CA ARG A 74 -17.26 -10.35 -4.37
C ARG A 74 -16.46 -11.31 -3.48
N SER A 75 -15.84 -12.31 -4.09
CA SER A 75 -14.92 -13.22 -3.39
C SER A 75 -13.73 -12.45 -2.78
N LEU A 76 -13.16 -11.52 -3.55
CA LEU A 76 -12.07 -10.67 -3.09
C LEU A 76 -12.50 -9.76 -1.93
N ALA A 77 -13.69 -9.15 -2.02
CA ALA A 77 -14.28 -8.36 -0.95
C ALA A 77 -14.41 -9.20 0.33
N SER A 78 -14.91 -10.42 0.20
CA SER A 78 -15.09 -11.34 1.33
C SER A 78 -13.77 -11.70 2.00
N GLN A 79 -12.72 -12.00 1.21
CA GLN A 79 -11.39 -12.32 1.73
C GLN A 79 -10.76 -11.13 2.45
N LEU A 80 -10.84 -9.93 1.87
CA LEU A 80 -10.33 -8.69 2.50
C LEU A 80 -11.08 -8.38 3.80
N ALA A 81 -12.40 -8.55 3.81
CA ALA A 81 -13.22 -8.37 4.99
C ALA A 81 -12.82 -9.32 6.13
N GLN A 82 -12.66 -10.61 5.83
CA GLN A 82 -12.29 -11.63 6.81
C GLN A 82 -10.89 -11.38 7.38
N ALA A 83 -9.92 -11.06 6.53
CA ALA A 83 -8.56 -10.78 6.95
C ALA A 83 -8.48 -9.51 7.83
N ALA A 84 -9.20 -8.45 7.46
CA ALA A 84 -9.31 -7.24 8.27
C ALA A 84 -9.99 -7.51 9.63
N GLN A 85 -10.99 -8.38 9.65
CA GLN A 85 -11.69 -8.77 10.89
C GLN A 85 -10.80 -9.61 11.81
N ALA A 86 -9.96 -10.47 11.25
CA ALA A 86 -8.97 -11.24 12.02
C ALA A 86 -7.95 -10.31 12.70
N ASP A 87 -7.44 -9.32 11.95
CA ASP A 87 -6.51 -8.31 12.48
C ASP A 87 -7.18 -7.49 13.59
N ALA A 88 -8.42 -7.03 13.40
CA ALA A 88 -9.18 -6.34 14.43
C ALA A 88 -9.34 -7.16 15.71
N ALA A 89 -9.65 -8.46 15.59
CA ALA A 89 -9.80 -9.35 16.74
C ALA A 89 -8.48 -9.59 17.47
N THR A 90 -7.35 -9.62 16.77
CA THR A 90 -6.02 -9.66 17.38
C THR A 90 -5.73 -8.37 18.15
N LEU A 91 -6.04 -7.21 17.57
CA LEU A 91 -5.84 -5.91 18.20
C LEU A 91 -6.72 -5.70 19.44
N ASP A 92 -7.96 -6.18 19.42
CA ASP A 92 -8.84 -6.17 20.60
C ASP A 92 -8.27 -7.00 21.76
N ARG A 93 -7.69 -8.17 21.45
CA ARG A 93 -7.02 -9.02 22.45
C ARG A 93 -5.77 -8.34 23.02
N MET A 94 -5.00 -7.64 22.19
CA MET A 94 -3.84 -6.86 22.62
C MET A 94 -4.25 -5.71 23.55
N ALA A 95 -5.29 -4.96 23.18
CA ALA A 95 -5.85 -3.88 24.00
C ALA A 95 -6.31 -4.41 25.37
N SER A 96 -7.00 -5.55 25.40
CA SER A 96 -7.54 -6.15 26.63
C SER A 96 -6.47 -6.75 27.54
N SER A 97 -5.30 -7.12 26.99
CA SER A 97 -4.16 -7.67 27.75
C SER A 97 -3.12 -6.62 28.16
N GLY A 98 -3.33 -5.35 27.79
CA GLY A 98 -2.37 -4.27 28.03
C GLY A 98 -1.10 -4.36 27.18
N ASN A 99 -1.10 -5.20 26.13
CA ASN A 99 0.02 -5.30 25.20
C ASN A 99 -0.04 -4.16 24.17
N ASN A 100 0.89 -3.23 24.28
CA ASN A 100 0.93 -2.04 23.43
C ASN A 100 1.88 -2.19 22.22
N ASN A 101 2.41 -3.39 21.96
CA ASN A 101 3.33 -3.64 20.84
C ASN A 101 2.59 -3.95 19.53
N THR A 102 1.64 -3.08 19.16
CA THR A 102 0.77 -3.25 17.99
C THR A 102 1.54 -3.47 16.68
N LEU A 103 2.70 -2.83 16.53
CA LEU A 103 3.51 -2.91 15.31
C LEU A 103 4.21 -4.27 15.12
N ALA A 104 4.28 -5.09 16.16
CA ALA A 104 4.91 -6.40 16.10
C ALA A 104 3.94 -7.53 15.75
N MET A 105 2.63 -7.26 15.63
CA MET A 105 1.68 -8.30 15.24
C MET A 105 1.87 -8.68 13.76
N ASP A 106 1.56 -9.95 13.48
CA ASP A 106 1.43 -10.46 12.13
C ASP A 106 0.04 -10.08 11.61
N SER A 107 -0.02 -9.42 10.44
CA SER A 107 -1.29 -8.96 9.84
C SER A 107 -1.73 -9.92 8.75
N GLU A 108 -2.92 -10.50 8.94
CA GLU A 108 -3.60 -11.35 7.97
C GLU A 108 -3.97 -10.55 6.72
N LEU A 109 -4.44 -9.32 6.88
CA LEU A 109 -4.81 -8.46 5.75
C LEU A 109 -3.58 -8.10 4.91
N LYS A 110 -2.47 -7.76 5.56
CA LYS A 110 -1.21 -7.48 4.87
C LYS A 110 -0.73 -8.71 4.09
N GLY A 111 -0.66 -9.87 4.75
CA GLY A 111 -0.20 -11.11 4.11
C GLY A 111 -1.08 -11.52 2.93
N LEU A 112 -2.40 -11.37 3.05
CA LEU A 112 -3.34 -11.60 1.96
C LEU A 112 -3.06 -10.68 0.76
N VAL A 113 -2.91 -9.38 1.00
CA VAL A 113 -2.68 -8.41 -0.08
C VAL A 113 -1.32 -8.64 -0.75
N GLU A 114 -0.26 -8.91 0.00
CA GLU A 114 1.06 -9.24 -0.56
C GLU A 114 0.98 -10.50 -1.44
N LYS A 115 0.28 -11.54 -0.98
CA LYS A 115 0.05 -12.78 -1.74
C LYS A 115 -0.73 -12.51 -3.04
N LEU A 116 -1.78 -11.69 -2.98
CA LEU A 116 -2.57 -11.34 -4.15
C LEU A 116 -1.74 -10.51 -5.15
N ALA A 117 -0.95 -9.56 -4.65
CA ALA A 117 -0.08 -8.72 -5.46
C ALA A 117 1.00 -9.50 -6.22
N ALA A 118 1.47 -10.62 -5.66
CA ALA A 118 2.41 -11.50 -6.35
C ALA A 118 1.85 -12.13 -7.63
N ASN A 119 0.51 -12.22 -7.78
CA ASN A 119 -0.15 -12.83 -8.94
C ASN A 119 -0.45 -11.84 -10.08
N GLY A 120 -0.01 -10.58 -9.94
CA GLY A 120 -0.26 -9.53 -10.93
C GLY A 120 -1.46 -8.64 -10.59
N LYS A 121 -1.88 -7.83 -11.57
CA LYS A 121 -2.99 -6.89 -11.39
C LYS A 121 -4.34 -7.59 -11.56
N VAL A 122 -5.25 -7.31 -10.64
CA VAL A 122 -6.63 -7.81 -10.65
C VAL A 122 -7.56 -6.68 -11.11
N PRO A 123 -8.29 -6.86 -12.22
CA PRO A 123 -9.27 -5.88 -12.68
C PRO A 123 -10.51 -5.91 -11.78
N VAL A 124 -10.91 -4.72 -11.33
CA VAL A 124 -12.06 -4.50 -10.45
C VAL A 124 -12.85 -3.27 -10.90
N SER A 125 -14.06 -3.12 -10.40
CA SER A 125 -14.85 -1.89 -10.58
C SER A 125 -14.13 -0.67 -9.99
N ASP A 126 -14.43 0.51 -10.54
CA ASP A 126 -13.94 1.79 -10.02
C ASP A 126 -14.34 2.03 -8.56
N GLY A 127 -15.55 1.62 -8.17
CA GLY A 127 -16.02 1.71 -6.79
C GLY A 127 -15.18 0.87 -5.82
N PHE A 128 -14.93 -0.40 -6.18
CA PHE A 128 -14.08 -1.28 -5.39
C PHE A 128 -12.64 -0.76 -5.29
N TYR A 129 -12.09 -0.28 -6.41
CA TYR A 129 -10.73 0.28 -6.44
C TYR A 129 -10.60 1.48 -5.51
N LYS A 130 -11.56 2.43 -5.56
CA LYS A 130 -11.59 3.61 -4.69
C LYS A 130 -11.70 3.23 -3.22
N GLU A 131 -12.55 2.27 -2.90
CA GLU A 131 -12.72 1.83 -1.52
C GLU A 131 -11.47 1.12 -0.99
N TYR A 132 -10.81 0.32 -1.82
CA TYR A 132 -9.50 -0.24 -1.49
C TYR A 132 -8.45 0.84 -1.22
N LEU A 133 -8.37 1.88 -2.07
CA LEU A 133 -7.45 3.00 -1.86
C LEU A 133 -7.75 3.75 -0.56
N SER A 134 -9.02 4.01 -0.27
CA SER A 134 -9.48 4.65 0.97
C SER A 134 -9.06 3.83 2.20
N SER A 135 -9.37 2.54 2.21
CA SER A 135 -9.00 1.60 3.27
C SER A 135 -7.48 1.54 3.47
N ARG A 136 -6.72 1.55 2.36
CA ARG A 136 -5.26 1.59 2.38
C ARG A 136 -4.73 2.86 3.06
N MET A 137 -5.23 4.02 2.68
CA MET A 137 -4.82 5.30 3.28
C MET A 137 -5.14 5.35 4.77
N ALA A 138 -6.32 4.86 5.18
CA ALA A 138 -6.70 4.80 6.59
C ALA A 138 -5.76 3.90 7.41
N MET A 139 -5.40 2.72 6.90
CA MET A 139 -4.39 1.87 7.54
C MET A 139 -3.04 2.56 7.64
N CYS A 140 -2.57 3.16 6.55
CA CYS A 140 -1.29 3.85 6.55
C CYS A 140 -1.23 4.95 7.60
N ALA A 141 -2.25 5.82 7.63
CA ALA A 141 -2.34 6.93 8.56
C ALA A 141 -2.28 6.45 10.02
N VAL A 142 -2.98 5.36 10.34
CA VAL A 142 -3.00 4.81 11.69
C VAL A 142 -1.66 4.16 12.04
N MET A 143 -1.06 3.38 11.13
CA MET A 143 0.26 2.78 11.38
C MET A 143 1.35 3.83 11.58
N ASP A 144 1.30 4.93 10.83
CA ASP A 144 2.25 6.02 10.97
C ASP A 144 2.02 6.78 12.28
N ALA A 145 0.77 7.02 12.67
CA ALA A 145 0.42 7.61 13.96
C ALA A 145 0.84 6.75 15.17
N LEU A 146 0.84 5.42 15.00
CA LEU A 146 1.36 4.48 16.00
C LEU A 146 2.89 4.56 16.10
N ARG A 147 3.59 4.65 14.97
CA ARG A 147 5.06 4.71 14.92
C ARG A 147 5.62 6.01 15.47
N ASN A 148 5.02 7.14 15.11
CA ASN A 148 5.49 8.45 15.55
C ASN A 148 5.03 8.79 16.98
N GLY A 149 4.26 7.91 17.62
CA GLY A 149 3.76 8.12 18.98
C GLY A 149 2.67 9.18 19.11
N SER A 150 2.04 9.59 18.00
CA SER A 150 0.91 10.54 18.01
C SER A 150 -0.33 9.96 18.69
N ILE A 151 -0.45 8.64 18.77
CA ILE A 151 -1.48 7.94 19.55
C ILE A 151 -0.90 7.55 20.90
N LYS A 152 -1.63 7.87 21.99
CA LYS A 152 -1.21 7.49 23.34
C LYS A 152 -1.04 5.98 23.45
N LYS A 153 -0.02 5.54 24.18
CA LYS A 153 0.41 4.12 24.22
C LYS A 153 -0.72 3.17 24.60
N ASP A 154 -1.57 3.56 25.56
CA ASP A 154 -2.74 2.83 26.05
C ASP A 154 -3.93 2.82 25.07
N GLU A 155 -3.95 3.70 24.08
CA GLU A 155 -4.99 3.78 23.06
C GLU A 155 -4.58 3.10 21.73
N THR A 156 -3.30 2.75 21.58
CA THR A 156 -2.71 2.23 20.33
C THR A 156 -3.52 1.08 19.73
N SER A 157 -3.71 -0.01 20.48
CA SER A 157 -4.40 -1.20 20.00
C SER A 157 -5.90 -0.96 19.76
N LYS A 158 -6.53 -0.04 20.52
CA LYS A 158 -7.95 0.30 20.36
C LYS A 158 -8.21 1.12 19.09
N VAL A 159 -7.37 2.11 18.82
CA VAL A 159 -7.44 2.94 17.60
C VAL A 159 -7.16 2.07 16.37
N ALA A 160 -6.13 1.22 16.44
CA ALA A 160 -5.83 0.24 15.40
C ALA A 160 -7.03 -0.69 15.16
N SER A 161 -7.56 -1.33 16.21
CA SER A 161 -8.70 -2.26 16.09
C SER A 161 -9.90 -1.61 15.40
N THR A 162 -10.26 -0.40 15.83
CA THR A 162 -11.39 0.36 15.25
C THR A 162 -11.20 0.59 13.75
N THR A 163 -9.97 0.89 13.34
CA THR A 163 -9.63 1.09 11.92
C THR A 163 -9.82 -0.17 11.11
N PHE A 164 -9.31 -1.31 11.59
CA PHE A 164 -9.48 -2.60 10.92
C PHE A 164 -10.95 -3.06 10.89
N LYS A 165 -11.75 -2.77 11.91
CA LYS A 165 -13.21 -3.02 11.91
C LYS A 165 -13.93 -2.22 10.83
N ASN A 166 -13.58 -0.95 10.67
CA ASN A 166 -14.18 -0.10 9.65
C ASN A 166 -13.86 -0.61 8.23
N ILE A 167 -12.62 -1.05 8.02
CA ILE A 167 -12.18 -1.67 6.76
C ILE A 167 -12.96 -2.96 6.50
N ALA A 168 -13.05 -3.84 7.50
CA ALA A 168 -13.81 -5.08 7.38
C ALA A 168 -15.27 -4.81 6.99
N LYS A 169 -15.92 -3.87 7.66
CA LYS A 169 -17.31 -3.48 7.37
C LYS A 169 -17.48 -2.94 5.95
N SER A 170 -16.52 -2.14 5.47
CA SER A 170 -16.55 -1.60 4.12
C SER A 170 -16.51 -2.70 3.06
N PHE A 171 -15.57 -3.65 3.19
CA PHE A 171 -15.47 -4.77 2.27
C PHE A 171 -16.63 -5.77 2.38
N GLN A 172 -17.22 -5.94 3.57
CA GLN A 172 -18.47 -6.71 3.72
C GLN A 172 -19.61 -6.08 2.92
N GLY A 173 -19.73 -4.75 2.93
CA GLY A 173 -20.73 -4.04 2.12
C GLY A 173 -20.59 -4.29 0.62
N MET A 174 -19.37 -4.54 0.14
CA MET A 174 -19.07 -4.84 -1.26
C MET A 174 -19.12 -6.33 -1.62
N ALA A 175 -19.23 -7.22 -0.63
CA ALA A 175 -19.33 -8.66 -0.83
C ALA A 175 -20.76 -9.12 -1.15
N ASN A 176 -21.76 -8.31 -0.79
CA ASN A 176 -23.19 -8.60 -0.96
C ASN A 176 -23.73 -8.21 -2.36
#